data_AF-A0A7L2KK02-F1
#
_entry.id   AF-A0A7L2KK02-F1
#
_cell.length_a   1.000
_cell.length_b   1.000
_cell.length_c   1.000
_cell.angle_alpha   90.00
_cell.angle_beta   90.00
_cell.angle_gamma   90.00
#
_symmetry.space_group_name_H-M   'P 1'
#
loop_
_entity.id
_entity.type
_entity.pdbx_description
1 polymer ?
#
loop_
_entity_poly.entity_id
_entity_poly.type
_entity_poly.pdbx_seq_one_letter_code
_entity_poly.pdbx_strand_id
1 'polypeptide(L)'
;QNKIPILSPALTDGSLGDMIFFHSYKRPGLVLDIVEDLRLINTQAIFAPKTGMIILGGGLVKHHIANANLMRNGADFSVYVNTGQEFDGSDSGARPDEAVSWGKIRVDATPVKVW
;
A
#
# COMPACT_ATOMS: atom_id res chain seq x y z
N GLN A 1 -15.75 8.06 -14.54
CA GLN A 1 -16.07 6.77 -13.89
C GLN A 1 -15.76 6.86 -12.40
N ASN A 2 -16.58 6.20 -11.55
CA ASN A 2 -16.63 5.97 -10.07
C ASN A 2 -15.76 6.73 -9.03
N LYS A 3 -14.82 7.59 -9.42
CA LYS A 3 -14.00 8.44 -8.53
C LYS A 3 -13.18 7.65 -7.49
N ILE A 4 -12.70 6.47 -7.87
CA ILE A 4 -11.80 5.65 -7.06
C ILE A 4 -10.35 5.97 -7.49
N PRO A 5 -9.49 6.49 -6.60
CA PRO A 5 -8.10 6.77 -6.92
C PRO A 5 -7.30 5.47 -7.10
N ILE A 6 -6.32 5.49 -8.00
CA ILE A 6 -5.34 4.41 -8.20
C ILE A 6 -3.97 5.00 -7.87
N LEU A 7 -3.29 4.41 -6.89
CA LEU A 7 -2.04 4.95 -6.37
C LEU A 7 -0.91 3.95 -6.61
N SER A 8 0.20 4.43 -7.17
CA SER A 8 1.34 3.60 -7.54
C SER A 8 2.64 4.38 -7.34
N PRO A 9 3.23 4.36 -6.14
CA PRO A 9 4.44 5.14 -5.83
C PRO A 9 5.64 4.80 -6.72
N ALA A 10 5.69 3.56 -7.24
CA ALA A 10 6.72 3.08 -8.16
C ALA A 10 6.18 2.95 -9.60
N LEU A 11 5.39 3.92 -10.08
CA LEU A 11 4.79 3.91 -11.42
C LEU A 11 5.82 3.73 -12.56
N THR A 12 7.07 4.12 -12.31
CA THR A 12 8.18 4.01 -13.25
C THR A 12 8.78 2.62 -13.36
N ASP A 13 8.50 1.70 -12.43
CA ASP A 13 9.05 0.34 -12.43
C ASP A 13 8.20 -0.60 -13.31
N GLY A 14 8.22 -0.35 -14.62
CA GLY A 14 7.48 -1.13 -15.61
C GLY A 14 7.53 -0.49 -17.00
N SER A 15 6.85 -1.10 -17.96
CA SER A 15 6.88 -0.64 -19.37
C SER A 15 6.42 0.81 -19.57
N LEU A 16 5.54 1.32 -18.71
CA LEU A 16 5.17 2.74 -18.73
C LEU A 16 6.37 3.64 -18.40
N GLY A 17 7.22 3.23 -17.47
CA GLY A 17 8.48 3.90 -17.15
C GLY A 17 9.42 3.96 -18.34
N ASP A 18 9.55 2.87 -19.11
CA ASP A 18 10.33 2.86 -20.36
C ASP A 18 9.80 3.90 -21.35
N MET A 19 8.48 4.00 -21.48
CA MET A 19 7.86 4.98 -22.37
C MET A 19 8.09 6.42 -21.88
N ILE A 20 8.01 6.67 -20.58
CA ILE A 20 8.33 7.98 -19.98
C ILE A 20 9.80 8.33 -20.26
N PHE A 21 10.71 7.37 -20.09
CA PHE A 21 12.13 7.53 -20.38
C PHE A 21 12.36 7.90 -21.86
N PHE A 22 11.83 7.14 -22.81
CA PHE A 22 11.97 7.46 -24.24
C PHE A 22 11.32 8.79 -24.61
N HIS A 23 10.19 9.12 -23.98
CA HIS A 23 9.50 10.39 -24.18
C HIS A 23 10.35 11.57 -23.72
N SER A 24 11.07 11.44 -22.59
CA SER A 24 11.85 12.52 -21.99
C SER A 24 12.91 13.11 -22.92
N TYR A 25 13.51 12.30 -23.80
CA TYR A 25 14.48 12.75 -24.81
C TYR A 25 13.85 13.62 -25.91
N LYS A 26 12.58 13.38 -26.23
CA LYS A 26 11.85 14.10 -27.29
C LYS A 26 11.08 15.30 -26.74
N ARG A 27 10.57 15.17 -25.52
CA ARG A 27 9.74 16.16 -24.82
C ARG A 27 10.07 16.13 -23.32
N PRO A 28 11.10 16.87 -22.89
CA PRO A 28 11.45 16.95 -21.48
C PRO A 28 10.38 17.72 -20.70
N GLY A 29 10.32 17.51 -19.39
CA GLY A 29 9.50 18.31 -18.46
C GLY A 29 8.40 17.55 -17.71
N LEU A 30 8.14 16.29 -18.02
CA LEU A 30 7.25 15.46 -17.18
C LEU A 30 7.92 15.19 -15.84
N VAL A 31 7.25 15.56 -14.75
CA VAL A 31 7.66 15.27 -13.37
C VAL A 31 6.55 14.46 -12.72
N LEU A 32 6.91 13.35 -12.09
CA LEU A 32 6.01 12.55 -11.28
C LEU A 32 6.26 12.87 -9.81
N ASP A 33 5.33 13.56 -9.16
CA ASP A 33 5.40 13.82 -7.73
C ASP A 33 4.66 12.73 -6.94
N ILE A 34 5.41 12.01 -6.11
CA ILE A 34 4.88 10.96 -5.23
C ILE A 34 4.43 11.49 -3.86
N VAL A 35 4.80 12.73 -3.52
CA VAL A 35 4.46 13.33 -2.22
C VAL A 35 2.97 13.67 -2.16
N GLU A 36 2.40 14.18 -3.25
CA GLU A 36 0.97 14.45 -3.33
C GLU A 36 0.13 13.16 -3.17
N ASP A 37 0.51 12.07 -3.84
CA ASP A 37 -0.12 10.75 -3.69
C ASP A 37 -0.01 10.21 -2.26
N LEU A 38 1.14 10.40 -1.60
CA LEU A 38 1.34 10.00 -0.20
C LEU A 38 0.41 10.79 0.73
N ARG A 39 0.21 12.08 0.49
CA ARG A 39 -0.76 12.90 1.24
C ARG A 39 -2.18 12.40 0.99
N LEU A 40 -2.53 12.06 -0.25
CA LEU A 40 -3.85 11.58 -0.62
C LEU A 40 -4.21 10.27 0.11
N ILE A 41 -3.36 9.24 0.07
CA ILE A 41 -3.65 7.96 0.73
C ILE A 41 -3.72 8.07 2.25
N ASN A 42 -2.78 8.81 2.85
CA ASN A 42 -2.72 8.96 4.30
C ASN A 42 -3.93 9.76 4.81
N THR A 43 -4.31 10.85 4.14
CA THR A 43 -5.48 11.63 4.53
C THR A 43 -6.77 10.84 4.36
N GLN A 44 -6.91 10.02 3.32
CA GLN A 44 -8.04 9.12 3.18
C GLN A 44 -8.17 8.14 4.36
N ALA A 45 -7.06 7.56 4.81
CA ALA A 45 -7.07 6.68 5.98
C ALA A 45 -7.40 7.45 7.28
N ILE A 46 -6.77 8.60 7.51
CA ILE A 46 -6.97 9.44 8.72
C ILE A 46 -8.43 9.83 8.90
N PHE A 47 -9.09 10.27 7.83
CA PHE A 47 -10.48 10.77 7.91
C PHE A 47 -11.54 9.69 7.77
N ALA A 48 -11.15 8.43 7.54
CA ALA A 48 -12.11 7.33 7.43
C ALA A 48 -12.64 6.90 8.82
N PRO A 49 -13.98 6.81 9.00
CA PRO A 49 -14.57 6.37 10.27
C PRO A 49 -14.21 4.91 10.58
N LYS A 50 -14.12 4.07 9.55
CA LYS A 50 -13.62 2.69 9.60
C LYS A 50 -12.85 2.38 8.33
N THR A 51 -11.85 1.51 8.42
CA THR A 51 -11.10 1.02 7.26
C THR A 51 -11.01 -0.49 7.23
N GLY A 52 -11.07 -1.04 6.02
CA GLY A 52 -10.82 -2.45 5.75
C GLY A 52 -9.73 -2.58 4.71
N MET A 53 -8.78 -3.48 4.93
CA MET A 53 -7.71 -3.80 3.99
C MET A 53 -7.98 -5.18 3.39
N ILE A 54 -8.01 -5.26 2.06
CA ILE A 54 -7.97 -6.53 1.33
C ILE A 54 -6.73 -6.45 0.44
N ILE A 55 -5.72 -7.27 0.73
CA ILE A 55 -4.41 -7.21 0.07
C ILE A 55 -4.13 -8.55 -0.58
N LEU A 56 -3.95 -8.52 -1.90
CA LEU A 56 -3.57 -9.66 -2.72
C LEU A 56 -2.08 -9.55 -3.03
N GLY A 57 -1.27 -10.50 -2.55
CA GLY A 57 0.19 -10.47 -2.66
C GLY A 57 0.89 -9.75 -1.48
N GLY A 58 2.11 -9.26 -1.75
CA GLY A 58 3.00 -8.65 -0.77
C GLY A 58 3.70 -7.40 -1.30
N GLY A 59 4.92 -7.12 -0.82
CA GLY A 59 5.77 -6.05 -1.34
C GLY A 59 5.23 -4.63 -1.10
N LEU A 60 5.51 -3.74 -2.05
CA LEU A 60 5.19 -2.31 -1.94
C LEU A 60 3.71 -2.07 -1.66
N VAL A 61 2.81 -2.79 -2.36
CA VAL A 61 1.35 -2.59 -2.21
C VAL A 61 0.87 -2.94 -0.80
N LYS A 62 1.36 -4.05 -0.23
CA LYS A 62 1.02 -4.44 1.15
C LYS A 62 1.49 -3.37 2.14
N HIS A 63 2.76 -3.02 2.06
CA HIS A 63 3.34 -2.07 3.00
C HIS A 63 2.69 -0.69 2.90
N HIS A 64 2.46 -0.17 1.69
CA HIS A 64 1.95 1.18 1.48
C HIS A 64 0.52 1.35 2.02
N ILE A 65 -0.36 0.37 1.79
CA ILE A 65 -1.74 0.36 2.32
C ILE A 65 -1.74 0.25 3.84
N ALA A 66 -0.94 -0.66 4.41
CA ALA A 66 -0.84 -0.85 5.85
C ALA A 66 -0.25 0.40 6.55
N ASN A 67 0.74 1.04 5.93
CA ASN A 67 1.37 2.24 6.46
C ASN A 67 0.45 3.48 6.40
N ALA A 68 -0.47 3.56 5.44
CA ALA A 68 -1.51 4.58 5.47
C ALA A 68 -2.45 4.39 6.68
N ASN A 69 -2.80 3.15 7.00
CA ASN A 69 -3.64 2.83 8.16
C ASN A 69 -2.92 3.00 9.51
N LEU A 70 -1.59 3.00 9.54
CA LEU A 70 -0.83 3.42 10.72
C LEU A 70 -1.22 4.84 11.16
N MET A 71 -1.48 5.75 10.21
CA MET A 71 -1.81 7.15 10.50
C MET A 71 -3.14 7.33 11.24
N ARG A 72 -3.98 6.29 11.31
CA ARG A 72 -5.23 6.25 12.07
C ARG A 72 -5.19 5.25 13.25
N ASN A 73 -3.99 4.86 13.69
CA ASN A 73 -3.75 3.84 14.72
C ASN A 73 -4.31 2.45 14.36
N GLY A 74 -4.23 2.10 13.08
CA GLY A 74 -4.49 0.75 12.57
C GLY A 74 -5.82 0.60 11.84
N ALA A 75 -5.89 -0.39 10.95
CA ALA A 75 -7.13 -0.77 10.27
C ALA A 75 -8.06 -1.60 11.17
N ASP A 76 -9.38 -1.46 10.96
CA ASP A 76 -10.41 -2.20 11.70
C ASP A 76 -10.56 -3.65 11.20
N PHE A 77 -10.34 -3.86 9.89
CA PHE A 77 -10.44 -5.16 9.25
C PHE A 77 -9.25 -5.39 8.32
N SER A 78 -8.75 -6.63 8.23
CA SER A 78 -7.64 -6.97 7.35
C SER A 78 -7.75 -8.41 6.84
N VAL A 79 -7.64 -8.57 5.52
CA VAL A 79 -7.54 -9.86 4.85
C VAL A 79 -6.33 -9.83 3.92
N TYR A 80 -5.38 -10.74 4.16
CA TYR A 80 -4.23 -10.96 3.30
C TYR A 80 -4.41 -12.28 2.55
N VAL A 81 -4.16 -12.26 1.24
CA VAL A 81 -4.08 -13.46 0.40
C VAL A 81 -2.74 -13.44 -0.29
N ASN A 82 -1.78 -14.21 0.22
CA ASN A 82 -0.43 -14.26 -0.37
C ASN A 82 0.29 -15.56 -0.03
N THR A 83 1.28 -15.89 -0.84
CA THR A 83 2.10 -17.10 -0.71
C THR A 83 3.39 -16.86 0.08
N GLY A 84 3.58 -15.66 0.65
CA GLY A 84 4.83 -15.26 1.32
C GLY A 84 4.95 -15.90 2.69
N GLN A 85 6.14 -16.41 3.03
CA GLN A 85 6.42 -17.12 4.27
C GLN A 85 7.19 -16.26 5.27
N GLU A 86 6.96 -16.45 6.56
CA GLU A 86 7.53 -15.58 7.60
C GLU A 86 9.03 -15.82 7.87
N PHE A 87 9.58 -16.96 7.47
CA PHE A 87 10.93 -17.38 7.87
C PHE A 87 12.04 -16.46 7.34
N ASP A 88 11.78 -15.72 6.26
CA ASP A 88 12.73 -14.80 5.64
C ASP A 88 12.71 -13.40 6.26
N GLY A 89 11.79 -13.14 7.22
CA GLY A 89 11.64 -11.84 7.87
C GLY A 89 11.16 -10.72 6.94
N SER A 90 10.59 -11.06 5.78
CA SER A 90 10.11 -10.07 4.81
C SER A 90 8.75 -9.47 5.21
N ASP A 91 8.51 -8.19 4.89
CA ASP A 91 7.17 -7.61 5.03
C ASP A 91 6.15 -8.40 4.20
N SER A 92 6.53 -8.89 3.01
CA SER A 92 5.66 -9.71 2.16
C SER A 92 5.14 -10.96 2.86
N GLY A 93 6.00 -11.65 3.62
CA GLY A 93 5.69 -12.89 4.33
C GLY A 93 5.10 -12.70 5.73
N ALA A 94 5.25 -11.51 6.31
CA ALA A 94 4.81 -11.15 7.65
C ALA A 94 3.38 -11.62 7.98
N ARG A 95 3.21 -12.15 9.20
CA ARG A 95 1.88 -12.45 9.77
C ARG A 95 1.12 -11.15 10.07
N PRO A 96 -0.22 -11.16 10.04
CA PRO A 96 -0.99 -9.98 10.44
C PRO A 96 -0.67 -9.47 11.85
N ASP A 97 -0.29 -10.35 12.78
CA ASP A 97 0.12 -9.99 14.15
C ASP A 97 1.35 -9.06 14.18
N GLU A 98 2.24 -9.16 13.20
CA GLU A 98 3.34 -8.20 13.06
C GLU A 98 2.81 -6.82 12.71
N ALA A 99 1.82 -6.72 11.81
CA ALA A 99 1.20 -5.44 11.50
C ALA A 99 0.44 -4.85 12.72
N VAL A 100 -0.06 -5.68 13.64
CA VAL A 100 -0.61 -5.24 14.92
C VAL A 100 0.46 -4.63 15.82
N SER A 101 1.65 -5.22 15.90
CA SER A 101 2.74 -4.71 16.76
C SER A 101 3.20 -3.31 16.35
N TRP A 102 3.14 -2.99 15.05
CA TRP A 102 3.45 -1.67 14.51
C TRP A 102 2.30 -0.67 14.63
N GLY A 103 1.08 -1.09 14.97
CA GLY A 103 -0.11 -0.25 14.93
C GLY A 103 -0.67 -0.01 13.51
N LYS A 104 -0.27 -0.83 12.53
CA LYS A 104 -0.83 -0.83 11.16
C LYS A 104 -2.18 -1.54 11.10
N ILE A 105 -2.42 -2.50 11.99
CA ILE A 105 -3.72 -3.13 12.29
C ILE A 105 -4.04 -2.85 13.75
N ARG A 106 -5.33 -2.63 14.08
CA ARG A 106 -5.72 -2.41 15.48
C ARG A 106 -5.59 -3.68 16.31
N VAL A 107 -5.33 -3.51 17.61
CA VAL A 107 -5.23 -4.64 18.57
C VAL A 107 -6.55 -5.39 18.74
N ASP A 108 -7.69 -4.70 18.56
CA ASP A 108 -9.04 -5.25 18.66
C ASP A 108 -9.58 -5.82 17.33
N ALA A 109 -8.76 -5.83 16.26
CA ALA A 109 -9.15 -6.36 14.97
C ALA A 109 -9.12 -7.90 14.93
N THR A 110 -9.80 -8.48 13.94
CA THR A 110 -9.80 -9.92 13.65
C THR A 110 -9.18 -10.20 12.27
N PRO A 111 -7.86 -10.04 12.10
CA PRO A 111 -7.23 -10.16 10.80
C PRO A 111 -7.10 -11.62 10.34
N VAL A 112 -7.17 -11.86 9.03
CA VAL A 112 -7.03 -13.19 8.43
C VAL A 112 -5.95 -13.17 7.36
N LYS A 113 -5.10 -14.20 7.33
CA LYS A 113 -4.18 -14.49 6.23
C LYS A 113 -4.52 -15.85 5.61
N VAL A 114 -4.77 -15.85 4.31
CA VAL A 114 -4.89 -17.05 3.48
C VAL A 114 -3.57 -17.26 2.75
N TRP A 115 -3.04 -18.48 2.87
CA TRP A 115 -1.77 -18.91 2.30
C TRP A 115 -1.95 -19.49 0.90
#